data_AF-A0A4S1ZII0-F1
#
_entry.id   AF-A0A4S1ZII0-F1
#
_cell.length_a   1.000
_cell.length_b   1.000
_cell.length_c   1.000
_cell.angle_alpha   90.00
_cell.angle_beta   90.00
_cell.angle_gamma   90.00
#
_symmetry.space_group_name_H-M   'P 1'
#
loop_
_entity.id
_entity.type
_entity.pdbx_description
1 polymer ?
#
loop_
_entity_poly.entity_id
_entity_poly.type
_entity_poly.pdbx_seq_one_letter_code
_entity_poly.pdbx_strand_id
1 'polypeptide(L)'
;MMNQLSSNSAAWRSSTSMIFWGVLALTVFGCAASFCGFFFSIIDTAKGYLDNLSDVAASFGDQSHAEGFFKFYAVHGRISFCTRVFEVLAIGGWVAYVLGLSKFRDTQSTEKGRWLTGSLYSACWIGLAGMACTFIGSFLGMFGLLFRFVGWVLNLISLFKFRGAFNHLGIEETWNSLAQRGAGNLRVSYTFGIILAFYPIIVFLTALFIGLGSISNFSNIVSSFAGDGMDAIASLIGGSIAIFVLLALAAIVFWICQVCYLISGWCKINNGSLAGADEDECWSDNSTIMTLCSILATIVLIGLASWFCISPITHKGATYTIGKNNVEDVRPSEETMFSEDNDEPASTYPKTEETSTAIEEAETQDEPEGNEYTDNYKGTIDGKHAIEMTLTTDGGAYYSGEYFYTKKKQPIQLRGQLTDDYEHLVLEEYVGMNMTGKFEGTLTRNGYYGTWTSADGENSYPFSVTKK
;
A
#
# COMPACT_ATOMS: atom_id res chain seq x y z
N MET A 1 -49.54 -20.48 22.69
CA MET A 1 -49.10 -20.16 21.31
C MET A 1 -48.43 -18.78 21.22
N MET A 2 -49.04 -17.69 21.72
CA MET A 2 -48.45 -16.33 21.74
C MET A 2 -47.05 -16.24 22.39
N ASN A 3 -46.82 -16.88 23.55
CA ASN A 3 -45.49 -16.87 24.20
C ASN A 3 -44.39 -17.58 23.40
N GLN A 4 -44.73 -18.54 22.54
CA GLN A 4 -43.73 -19.21 21.68
C GLN A 4 -43.42 -18.37 20.43
N LEU A 5 -44.41 -17.69 19.86
CA LEU A 5 -44.23 -16.77 18.72
C LEU A 5 -43.35 -15.57 19.11
N SER A 6 -43.55 -14.96 20.28
CA SER A 6 -42.70 -13.84 20.72
C SER A 6 -41.26 -14.29 21.01
N SER A 7 -41.06 -15.50 21.56
CA SER A 7 -39.73 -16.06 21.81
C SER A 7 -38.95 -16.35 20.51
N ASN A 8 -39.63 -16.84 19.47
CA ASN A 8 -39.01 -17.12 18.17
C ASN A 8 -38.69 -15.83 17.39
N SER A 9 -39.55 -14.81 17.50
CA SER A 9 -39.29 -13.46 16.97
C SER A 9 -38.06 -12.81 17.62
N ALA A 10 -37.94 -12.89 18.93
CA ALA A 10 -36.77 -12.38 19.66
C ALA A 10 -35.49 -13.13 19.30
N ALA A 11 -35.55 -14.46 19.19
CA ALA A 11 -34.43 -15.28 18.73
C ALA A 11 -34.03 -14.96 17.28
N TRP A 12 -35.00 -14.67 16.41
CA TRP A 12 -34.76 -14.29 15.02
C TRP A 12 -33.95 -12.99 14.99
N ARG A 13 -34.49 -11.92 15.60
CA ARG A 13 -33.82 -10.61 15.66
C ARG A 13 -32.44 -10.68 16.29
N SER A 14 -32.27 -11.46 17.36
CA SER A 14 -30.94 -11.64 17.99
C SER A 14 -29.94 -12.28 17.02
N SER A 15 -30.34 -13.34 16.33
CA SER A 15 -29.48 -14.05 15.39
C SER A 15 -29.16 -13.25 14.13
N THR A 16 -30.16 -12.60 13.52
CA THR A 16 -29.99 -11.79 12.31
C THR A 16 -29.24 -10.49 12.58
N SER A 17 -29.40 -9.90 13.77
CA SER A 17 -28.60 -8.74 14.22
C SER A 17 -27.13 -9.12 14.38
N MET A 18 -26.84 -10.27 14.99
CA MET A 18 -25.46 -10.77 15.12
C MET A 18 -24.81 -11.02 13.75
N ILE A 19 -25.56 -11.55 12.80
CA ILE A 19 -25.10 -11.71 11.40
C ILE A 19 -24.84 -10.34 10.78
N PHE A 20 -25.80 -9.41 10.88
CA PHE A 20 -25.70 -8.07 10.28
C PHE A 20 -24.49 -7.31 10.80
N TRP A 21 -24.30 -7.23 12.12
CA TRP A 21 -23.15 -6.54 12.71
C TRP A 21 -21.83 -7.26 12.40
N GLY A 22 -21.85 -8.60 12.30
CA GLY A 22 -20.69 -9.36 11.81
C GLY A 22 -20.31 -8.99 10.38
N VAL A 23 -21.26 -8.97 9.46
CA VAL A 23 -21.04 -8.56 8.06
C VAL A 23 -20.59 -7.10 7.96
N LEU A 24 -21.19 -6.21 8.75
CA LEU A 24 -20.80 -4.80 8.79
C LEU A 24 -19.36 -4.64 9.27
N ALA A 25 -19.00 -5.29 10.38
CA ALA A 25 -17.64 -5.29 10.92
C ALA A 25 -16.64 -5.84 9.90
N LEU A 26 -16.97 -6.95 9.23
CA LEU A 26 -16.14 -7.53 8.17
C LEU A 26 -15.93 -6.58 6.99
N THR A 27 -16.98 -5.87 6.59
CA THR A 27 -16.89 -4.93 5.47
C THR A 27 -16.06 -3.71 5.84
N VAL A 28 -16.34 -3.09 6.99
CA VAL A 28 -15.67 -1.85 7.43
C VAL A 28 -14.23 -2.13 7.82
N PHE A 29 -14.00 -3.05 8.77
CA PHE A 29 -12.66 -3.34 9.29
C PHE A 29 -11.84 -4.18 8.32
N GLY A 30 -12.45 -5.08 7.53
CA GLY A 30 -11.73 -5.81 6.49
C GLY A 30 -11.24 -4.89 5.37
N CYS A 31 -12.05 -3.89 4.98
CA CYS A 31 -11.63 -2.87 4.02
C CYS A 31 -10.51 -1.98 4.60
N ALA A 32 -10.68 -1.50 5.84
CA ALA A 32 -9.66 -0.71 6.52
C ALA A 32 -8.34 -1.48 6.71
N ALA A 33 -8.39 -2.76 7.09
CA ALA A 33 -7.22 -3.64 7.21
C ALA A 33 -6.52 -3.83 5.86
N SER A 34 -7.28 -4.03 4.78
CA SER A 34 -6.71 -4.18 3.43
C SER A 34 -6.02 -2.89 2.97
N PHE A 35 -6.64 -1.73 3.24
CA PHE A 35 -6.06 -0.42 2.95
C PHE A 35 -4.77 -0.20 3.75
N CYS A 36 -4.81 -0.34 5.07
CA CYS A 36 -3.63 -0.19 5.93
C CYS A 36 -2.53 -1.19 5.58
N GLY A 37 -2.89 -2.45 5.26
CA GLY A 37 -1.96 -3.48 4.84
C GLY A 37 -1.24 -3.17 3.53
N PHE A 38 -1.93 -2.54 2.56
CA PHE A 38 -1.30 -2.07 1.32
C PHE A 38 -0.22 -1.02 1.60
N PHE A 39 -0.52 0.01 2.39
CA PHE A 39 0.46 1.03 2.77
C PHE A 39 1.56 0.47 3.67
N PHE A 40 1.21 -0.43 4.59
CA PHE A 40 2.16 -1.13 5.43
C PHE A 40 3.19 -1.88 4.57
N SER A 41 2.75 -2.62 3.56
CA SER A 41 3.65 -3.35 2.66
C SER A 41 4.62 -2.41 1.92
N ILE A 42 4.15 -1.25 1.46
CA ILE A 42 4.99 -0.24 0.82
C ILE A 42 6.03 0.32 1.80
N ILE A 43 5.58 0.67 3.02
CA ILE A 43 6.45 1.26 4.04
C ILE A 43 7.43 0.23 4.60
N ASP A 44 7.02 -1.02 4.76
CA ASP A 44 7.88 -2.13 5.20
C ASP A 44 8.95 -2.45 4.14
N THR A 45 8.57 -2.40 2.86
CA THR A 45 9.53 -2.47 1.75
C THR A 45 10.52 -1.30 1.80
N ALA A 46 10.02 -0.08 1.95
CA ALA A 46 10.86 1.11 2.08
C ALA A 46 11.76 1.05 3.32
N LYS A 47 11.25 0.51 4.43
CA LYS A 47 12.01 0.25 5.65
C LYS A 47 13.13 -0.75 5.39
N GLY A 48 12.86 -1.87 4.71
CA GLY A 48 13.91 -2.83 4.34
C GLY A 48 15.03 -2.20 3.51
N TYR A 49 14.69 -1.30 2.58
CA TYR A 49 15.70 -0.51 1.86
C TYR A 49 16.44 0.48 2.77
N LEU A 50 15.72 1.18 3.65
CA LEU A 50 16.27 2.15 4.59
C LEU A 50 17.16 1.51 5.66
N ASP A 51 16.82 0.32 6.16
CA ASP A 51 17.60 -0.40 7.16
C ASP A 51 18.93 -0.86 6.56
N ASN A 52 18.91 -1.37 5.32
CA ASN A 52 20.11 -1.68 4.56
C ASN A 52 20.98 -0.44 4.30
N LEU A 53 20.39 0.74 4.12
CA LEU A 53 21.11 2.02 4.00
C LEU A 53 21.57 2.55 5.37
N SER A 54 20.83 2.28 6.44
CA SER A 54 21.12 2.76 7.80
C SER A 54 22.24 1.95 8.45
N ASP A 55 22.33 0.64 8.18
CA ASP A 55 23.47 -0.19 8.58
C ASP A 55 24.76 0.29 7.89
N VAL A 56 24.64 0.89 6.69
CA VAL A 56 25.73 1.55 5.96
C VAL A 56 25.99 2.97 6.48
N ALA A 57 24.98 3.68 7.02
CA ALA A 57 25.12 5.04 7.54
C ALA A 57 25.59 5.07 9.02
N ALA A 58 25.27 4.05 9.81
CA ALA A 58 25.67 3.90 11.21
C ALA A 58 27.19 3.70 11.37
N SER A 59 27.91 3.31 10.31
CA SER A 59 29.38 3.36 10.28
C SER A 59 29.95 4.78 10.16
N PHE A 60 29.13 5.78 9.83
CA PHE A 60 29.57 7.16 9.55
C PHE A 60 29.15 8.22 10.57
N GLY A 61 28.54 7.82 11.69
CA GLY A 61 28.54 8.63 12.92
C GLY A 61 27.78 9.97 12.90
N ASP A 62 26.95 10.28 11.91
CA ASP A 62 26.24 11.57 11.85
C ASP A 62 24.84 11.52 12.50
N GLN A 63 24.57 12.49 13.39
CA GLN A 63 23.38 12.56 14.24
C GLN A 63 22.17 13.25 13.60
N SER A 64 22.36 13.92 12.46
CA SER A 64 21.33 14.75 11.79
C SER A 64 20.19 13.93 11.16
N HIS A 65 20.48 12.72 10.68
CA HIS A 65 19.49 11.84 10.05
C HIS A 65 18.54 11.17 11.04
N ALA A 66 18.88 11.14 12.33
CA ALA A 66 18.14 10.40 13.36
C ALA A 66 16.67 10.86 13.49
N GLU A 67 16.39 12.16 13.39
CA GLU A 67 15.02 12.69 13.55
C GLU A 67 14.06 12.20 12.45
N GLY A 68 14.52 12.15 11.20
CA GLY A 68 13.73 11.64 10.07
C GLY A 68 13.47 10.14 10.19
N PHE A 69 14.48 9.37 10.59
CA PHE A 69 14.34 7.94 10.87
C PHE A 69 13.36 7.69 12.03
N PHE A 70 13.44 8.42 13.14
CA PHE A 70 12.50 8.25 14.25
C PHE A 70 11.06 8.56 13.85
N LYS A 71 10.81 9.61 13.08
CA LYS A 71 9.47 9.92 12.55
C LYS A 71 8.95 8.82 11.62
N PHE A 72 9.80 8.28 10.75
CA PHE A 72 9.45 7.16 9.87
C PHE A 72 9.13 5.88 10.66
N TYR A 73 9.95 5.53 11.64
CA TYR A 73 9.73 4.37 12.50
C TYR A 73 8.47 4.51 13.37
N ALA A 74 8.16 5.71 13.86
CA ALA A 74 6.93 6.00 14.57
C ALA A 74 5.68 5.81 13.67
N VAL A 75 5.74 6.26 12.41
CA VAL A 75 4.68 6.07 11.42
C VAL A 75 4.51 4.59 11.09
N HIS A 76 5.60 3.87 10.83
CA HIS A 76 5.60 2.43 10.59
C HIS A 76 5.00 1.67 11.78
N GLY A 77 5.40 1.99 13.01
CA GLY A 77 4.86 1.38 14.23
C GLY A 77 3.35 1.60 14.40
N ARG A 78 2.87 2.82 14.11
CA ARG A 78 1.43 3.15 14.18
C ARG A 78 0.62 2.45 13.09
N ILE A 79 1.12 2.40 11.86
CA ILE A 79 0.45 1.70 10.74
C ILE A 79 0.37 0.19 11.02
N SER A 80 1.46 -0.39 11.54
CA SER A 80 1.49 -1.80 11.97
C SER A 80 0.44 -2.06 13.05
N PHE A 81 0.40 -1.23 14.09
CA PHE A 81 -0.59 -1.33 15.16
C PHE A 81 -2.04 -1.21 14.64
N CYS A 82 -2.35 -0.19 13.83
CA CYS A 82 -3.67 -0.01 13.24
C CYS A 82 -4.09 -1.21 12.38
N THR A 83 -3.16 -1.74 11.57
CA THR A 83 -3.41 -2.93 10.74
C THR A 83 -3.78 -4.12 11.62
N ARG A 84 -3.03 -4.39 12.70
CA ARG A 84 -3.32 -5.49 13.64
C ARG A 84 -4.66 -5.31 14.35
N VAL A 85 -4.99 -4.10 14.78
CA VAL A 85 -6.28 -3.80 15.42
C VAL A 85 -7.43 -4.10 14.46
N PHE A 86 -7.36 -3.65 13.20
CA PHE A 86 -8.40 -3.92 12.21
C PHE A 86 -8.49 -5.40 11.84
N GLU A 87 -7.38 -6.12 11.76
CA GLU A 87 -7.37 -7.57 11.57
C GLU A 87 -8.10 -8.29 12.71
N VAL A 88 -7.81 -7.94 13.98
CA VAL A 88 -8.46 -8.55 15.15
C VAL A 88 -9.96 -8.23 15.16
N LEU A 89 -10.35 -7.00 14.84
CA LEU A 89 -11.76 -6.62 14.73
C LEU A 89 -12.47 -7.36 13.59
N ALA A 90 -11.79 -7.59 12.46
CA ALA A 90 -12.31 -8.40 11.37
C ALA A 90 -12.50 -9.87 11.78
N ILE A 91 -11.59 -10.44 12.57
CA ILE A 91 -11.75 -11.78 13.16
C ILE A 91 -12.97 -11.82 14.09
N GLY A 92 -13.17 -10.78 14.91
CA GLY A 92 -14.38 -10.63 15.72
C GLY A 92 -15.66 -10.61 14.87
N GLY A 93 -15.63 -9.91 13.73
CA GLY A 93 -16.70 -9.90 12.74
C GLY A 93 -17.00 -11.30 12.17
N TRP A 94 -15.97 -12.09 11.86
CA TRP A 94 -16.12 -13.48 11.42
C TRP A 94 -16.77 -14.36 12.47
N VAL A 95 -16.34 -14.25 13.73
CA VAL A 95 -16.90 -15.02 14.85
C VAL A 95 -18.38 -14.68 15.03
N ALA A 96 -18.74 -13.40 15.04
CA ALA A 96 -20.13 -12.95 15.10
C ALA A 96 -20.94 -13.50 13.91
N TYR A 97 -20.40 -13.44 12.69
CA TYR A 97 -21.09 -13.95 11.50
C TYR A 97 -21.37 -15.46 11.58
N VAL A 98 -20.38 -16.27 11.97
CA VAL A 98 -20.50 -17.73 12.07
C VAL A 98 -21.47 -18.14 13.20
N LEU A 99 -21.33 -17.53 14.38
CA LEU A 99 -22.24 -17.80 15.51
C LEU A 99 -23.67 -17.35 15.19
N GLY A 100 -23.81 -16.20 14.53
CA GLY A 100 -25.08 -15.68 14.04
C GLY A 100 -25.77 -16.65 13.09
N LEU A 101 -25.05 -17.17 12.08
CA LEU A 101 -25.57 -18.18 11.15
C LEU A 101 -25.96 -19.50 11.85
N SER A 102 -25.17 -19.94 12.83
CA SER A 102 -25.50 -21.13 13.61
C SER A 102 -26.81 -20.95 14.39
N LYS A 103 -26.95 -19.82 15.09
CA LYS A 103 -28.19 -19.51 15.83
C LYS A 103 -29.38 -19.32 14.89
N PHE A 104 -29.16 -18.66 13.75
CA PHE A 104 -30.20 -18.40 12.75
C PHE A 104 -30.78 -19.69 12.17
N ARG A 105 -29.93 -20.72 11.99
CA ARG A 105 -30.37 -22.07 11.62
C ARG A 105 -31.29 -22.69 12.67
N ASP A 106 -30.94 -22.54 13.94
CA ASP A 106 -31.67 -23.16 15.03
C ASP A 106 -33.02 -22.47 15.28
N THR A 107 -33.14 -21.18 14.94
CA THR A 107 -34.36 -20.36 15.06
C THR A 107 -35.42 -20.63 13.97
N GLN A 108 -35.08 -21.31 12.86
CA GLN A 108 -36.06 -21.58 11.81
C GLN A 108 -37.16 -22.53 12.32
N SER A 109 -38.42 -22.19 12.07
CA SER A 109 -39.57 -22.99 12.48
C SER A 109 -39.83 -24.20 11.58
N THR A 110 -39.41 -24.14 10.31
CA THR A 110 -39.60 -25.23 9.33
C THR A 110 -38.32 -26.00 9.09
N GLU A 111 -38.47 -27.30 8.83
CA GLU A 111 -37.35 -28.18 8.45
C GLU A 111 -36.65 -27.70 7.17
N LYS A 112 -37.43 -27.23 6.19
CA LYS A 112 -36.91 -26.65 4.95
C LYS A 112 -36.11 -25.37 5.20
N GLY A 113 -36.61 -24.46 6.03
CA GLY A 113 -35.89 -23.24 6.43
C GLY A 113 -34.60 -23.59 7.18
N ARG A 114 -34.64 -24.55 8.10
CA ARG A 114 -33.47 -25.05 8.83
C ARG A 114 -32.43 -25.69 7.91
N TRP A 115 -32.86 -26.45 6.91
CA TRP A 115 -31.95 -27.03 5.91
C TRP A 115 -31.29 -25.97 5.03
N LEU A 116 -32.06 -24.98 4.54
CA LEU A 116 -31.54 -23.88 3.72
C LEU A 116 -30.56 -22.99 4.49
N THR A 117 -30.88 -22.64 5.73
CA THR A 117 -29.97 -21.88 6.61
C THR A 117 -28.76 -22.72 7.06
N GLY A 118 -28.92 -24.04 7.22
CA GLY A 118 -27.81 -24.96 7.40
C GLY A 118 -26.87 -25.00 6.18
N SER A 119 -27.43 -24.88 4.97
CA SER A 119 -26.64 -24.74 3.74
C SER A 119 -25.81 -23.46 3.76
N LEU A 120 -26.36 -22.33 4.21
CA LEU A 120 -25.61 -21.07 4.42
C LEU A 120 -24.45 -21.25 5.40
N TYR A 121 -24.69 -21.90 6.54
CA TYR A 121 -23.65 -22.19 7.53
C TYR A 121 -22.53 -23.06 6.93
N SER A 122 -22.89 -24.11 6.17
CA SER A 122 -21.91 -24.95 5.49
C SER A 122 -21.12 -24.18 4.42
N ALA A 123 -21.78 -23.29 3.68
CA ALA A 123 -21.15 -22.44 2.68
C ALA A 123 -20.14 -21.49 3.31
N CYS A 124 -20.46 -20.93 4.48
CA CYS A 124 -19.55 -20.09 5.26
C CYS A 124 -18.25 -20.84 5.62
N TRP A 125 -18.35 -22.06 6.15
CA TRP A 125 -17.18 -22.87 6.48
C TRP A 125 -16.34 -23.25 5.26
N ILE A 126 -16.98 -23.56 4.13
CA ILE A 126 -16.27 -23.83 2.88
C ILE A 126 -15.49 -22.59 2.42
N GLY A 127 -16.08 -21.39 2.54
CA GLY A 127 -15.40 -20.13 2.24
C GLY A 127 -14.23 -19.87 3.20
N LEU A 128 -14.41 -20.16 4.50
CA LEU A 128 -13.35 -20.01 5.49
C LEU A 128 -12.18 -20.97 5.22
N ALA A 129 -12.48 -22.23 4.87
CA ALA A 129 -11.49 -23.20 4.44
C ALA A 129 -10.78 -22.74 3.15
N GLY A 130 -11.51 -22.17 2.19
CA GLY A 130 -10.93 -21.61 0.95
C GLY A 130 -9.96 -20.45 1.21
N MET A 131 -10.31 -19.53 2.11
CA MET A 131 -9.41 -18.47 2.57
C MET A 131 -8.18 -19.04 3.29
N ALA A 132 -8.34 -20.03 4.18
CA ALA A 132 -7.22 -20.68 4.86
C ALA A 132 -6.27 -21.39 3.88
N CYS A 133 -6.80 -22.10 2.89
CA CYS A 133 -5.99 -22.71 1.82
C CYS A 133 -5.21 -21.64 1.04
N THR A 134 -5.84 -20.52 0.71
CA THR A 134 -5.20 -19.40 0.00
C THR A 134 -4.08 -18.77 0.83
N PHE A 135 -4.31 -18.62 2.15
CA PHE A 135 -3.33 -18.13 3.11
C PHE A 135 -2.13 -19.07 3.22
N ILE A 136 -2.35 -20.36 3.47
CA ILE A 136 -1.29 -21.39 3.54
C ILE A 136 -0.50 -21.43 2.22
N GLY A 137 -1.20 -21.34 1.08
CA GLY A 137 -0.57 -21.26 -0.23
C GLY A 137 0.38 -20.08 -0.39
N SER A 138 0.22 -18.99 0.36
CA SER A 138 1.15 -17.85 0.28
C SER A 138 2.53 -18.11 0.87
N PHE A 139 2.69 -19.13 1.72
CA PHE A 139 3.99 -19.49 2.31
C PHE A 139 4.74 -20.57 1.52
N LEU A 140 4.11 -21.18 0.50
CA LEU A 140 4.61 -22.39 -0.18
C LEU A 140 5.25 -22.14 -1.56
N GLY A 141 5.53 -20.88 -1.92
CA GLY A 141 6.17 -20.53 -3.20
C GLY A 141 5.39 -21.06 -4.41
N MET A 142 6.06 -21.77 -5.34
CA MET A 142 5.40 -22.36 -6.52
C MET A 142 4.38 -23.45 -6.16
N PHE A 143 4.63 -24.29 -5.15
CA PHE A 143 3.64 -25.26 -4.66
C PHE A 143 2.41 -24.59 -4.07
N GLY A 144 2.58 -23.34 -3.61
CA GLY A 144 1.51 -22.47 -3.16
C GLY A 144 0.45 -22.15 -4.21
N LEU A 145 0.78 -22.20 -5.50
CA LEU A 145 -0.18 -21.95 -6.59
C LEU A 145 -1.32 -22.97 -6.59
N LEU A 146 -1.04 -24.24 -6.30
CA LEU A 146 -2.06 -25.28 -6.23
C LEU A 146 -3.01 -25.05 -5.05
N PHE A 147 -2.47 -24.66 -3.89
CA PHE A 147 -3.27 -24.30 -2.71
C PHE A 147 -4.13 -23.06 -2.94
N ARG A 148 -3.61 -22.05 -3.64
CA ARG A 148 -4.38 -20.86 -4.03
C ARG A 148 -5.47 -21.20 -5.04
N PHE A 149 -5.21 -22.09 -6.00
CA PHE A 149 -6.23 -22.57 -6.93
C PHE A 149 -7.34 -23.35 -6.21
N VAL A 150 -6.98 -24.28 -5.33
CA VAL A 150 -7.94 -25.01 -4.49
C VAL A 150 -8.74 -24.03 -3.62
N GLY A 151 -8.07 -23.05 -3.00
CA GLY A 151 -8.71 -22.01 -2.19
C GLY A 151 -9.70 -21.18 -3.00
N TRP A 152 -9.33 -20.77 -4.21
CA TRP A 152 -10.22 -20.08 -5.14
C TRP A 152 -11.43 -20.93 -5.54
N VAL A 153 -11.25 -22.22 -5.86
CA VAL A 153 -12.36 -23.15 -6.17
C VAL A 153 -13.30 -23.31 -4.98
N LEU A 154 -12.78 -23.48 -3.77
CA LEU A 154 -13.60 -23.59 -2.55
C LEU A 154 -14.41 -22.30 -2.31
N ASN A 155 -13.79 -21.14 -2.46
CA ASN A 155 -14.48 -19.85 -2.36
C ASN A 155 -15.58 -19.72 -3.43
N LEU A 156 -15.33 -20.18 -4.65
CA LEU A 156 -16.32 -20.19 -5.73
C LEU A 156 -17.52 -21.09 -5.37
N ILE A 157 -17.27 -22.32 -4.89
CA ILE A 157 -18.30 -23.25 -4.44
C ILE A 157 -19.13 -22.64 -3.30
N SER A 158 -18.48 -21.96 -2.35
CA SER A 158 -19.15 -21.23 -1.27
C SER A 158 -20.11 -20.17 -1.83
N LEU A 159 -19.66 -19.33 -2.75
CA LEU A 159 -20.49 -18.29 -3.38
C LEU A 159 -21.69 -18.86 -4.14
N PHE A 160 -21.51 -19.96 -4.89
CA PHE A 160 -22.61 -20.64 -5.56
C PHE A 160 -23.62 -21.22 -4.58
N LYS A 161 -23.16 -21.81 -3.46
CA LYS A 161 -24.04 -22.30 -2.41
C LYS A 161 -24.83 -21.18 -1.74
N PHE A 162 -24.18 -20.06 -1.41
CA PHE A 162 -24.86 -18.88 -0.86
C PHE A 162 -25.94 -18.37 -1.82
N ARG A 163 -25.60 -18.17 -3.10
CA ARG A 163 -26.54 -17.74 -4.14
C ARG A 163 -27.74 -18.69 -4.26
N GLY A 164 -27.49 -20.00 -4.29
CA GLY A 164 -28.53 -21.02 -4.39
C GLY A 164 -29.46 -21.03 -3.17
N ALA A 165 -28.90 -21.00 -1.97
CA ALA A 165 -29.67 -20.97 -0.73
C ALA A 165 -30.56 -19.71 -0.64
N PHE A 166 -30.04 -18.53 -0.97
CA PHE A 166 -30.83 -17.29 -0.98
C PHE A 166 -31.88 -17.25 -2.09
N ASN A 167 -31.67 -17.93 -3.22
CA ASN A 167 -32.70 -18.06 -4.25
C ASN A 167 -33.93 -18.82 -3.74
N HIS A 168 -33.71 -19.87 -2.94
CA HIS A 168 -34.81 -20.64 -2.34
C HIS A 168 -35.43 -19.92 -1.13
N LEU A 169 -34.61 -19.27 -0.29
CA LEU A 169 -35.10 -18.48 0.85
C LEU A 169 -35.93 -17.26 0.42
N GLY A 170 -35.65 -16.69 -0.75
CA GLY A 170 -36.45 -15.59 -1.32
C GLY A 170 -37.88 -15.98 -1.69
N ILE A 171 -38.21 -17.28 -1.76
CA ILE A 171 -39.53 -17.81 -2.09
C ILE A 171 -40.13 -18.57 -0.89
N GLU A 172 -39.44 -18.60 0.25
CA GLU A 172 -39.90 -19.36 1.41
C GLU A 172 -41.09 -18.63 2.08
N GLU A 173 -42.26 -19.28 2.09
CA GLU A 173 -43.52 -18.72 2.60
C GLU A 173 -43.49 -18.42 4.10
N THR A 174 -42.55 -19.03 4.82
CA THR A 174 -42.35 -18.83 6.26
C THR A 174 -41.69 -17.50 6.60
N TRP A 175 -41.18 -16.77 5.61
CA TRP A 175 -40.55 -15.47 5.78
C TRP A 175 -41.50 -14.37 5.32
N ASN A 176 -41.55 -13.25 6.06
CA ASN A 176 -42.27 -12.07 5.60
C ASN A 176 -41.67 -11.54 4.28
N SER A 177 -42.50 -10.90 3.46
CA SER A 177 -42.17 -10.19 2.22
C SER A 177 -40.89 -9.33 2.32
N LEU A 178 -40.64 -8.67 3.46
CA LEU A 178 -39.43 -7.88 3.68
C LEU A 178 -38.16 -8.76 3.72
N ALA A 179 -38.21 -9.87 4.46
CA ALA A 179 -37.10 -10.82 4.56
C ALA A 179 -36.86 -11.55 3.23
N GLN A 180 -37.93 -11.87 2.48
CA GLN A 180 -37.83 -12.43 1.13
C GLN A 180 -37.14 -11.47 0.14
N ARG A 181 -37.51 -10.17 0.17
CA ARG A 181 -36.81 -9.12 -0.60
C ARG A 181 -35.34 -9.01 -0.19
N GLY A 182 -35.04 -9.13 1.10
CA GLY A 182 -33.67 -9.19 1.63
C GLY A 182 -32.87 -10.37 1.05
N ALA A 183 -33.44 -11.57 1.02
CA ALA A 183 -32.83 -12.74 0.38
C ALA A 183 -32.61 -12.52 -1.13
N GLY A 184 -33.54 -11.85 -1.81
CA GLY A 184 -33.38 -11.44 -3.20
C GLY A 184 -32.16 -10.52 -3.42
N ASN A 185 -31.98 -9.52 -2.56
CA ASN A 185 -30.80 -8.64 -2.58
C ASN A 185 -29.51 -9.43 -2.33
N LEU A 186 -29.50 -10.35 -1.36
CA LEU A 186 -28.34 -11.20 -1.08
C LEU A 186 -27.98 -12.07 -2.29
N ARG A 187 -28.97 -12.67 -2.96
CA ARG A 187 -28.74 -13.42 -4.21
C ARG A 187 -28.01 -12.58 -5.26
N VAL A 188 -28.42 -11.32 -5.43
CA VAL A 188 -27.77 -10.38 -6.37
C VAL A 188 -26.35 -10.05 -5.91
N SER A 189 -26.13 -9.79 -4.62
CA SER A 189 -24.80 -9.59 -4.04
C SER A 189 -23.84 -10.75 -4.35
N TYR A 190 -24.23 -11.99 -4.04
CA TYR A 190 -23.39 -13.16 -4.33
C TYR A 190 -23.20 -13.40 -5.84
N THR A 191 -24.10 -12.91 -6.69
CA THR A 191 -23.89 -12.94 -8.15
C THR A 191 -22.76 -11.99 -8.56
N PHE A 192 -22.73 -10.77 -8.02
CA PHE A 192 -21.58 -9.87 -8.20
C PHE A 192 -20.29 -10.45 -7.62
N GLY A 193 -20.37 -11.11 -6.46
CA GLY A 193 -19.22 -11.82 -5.88
C GLY A 193 -18.66 -12.92 -6.79
N ILE A 194 -19.52 -13.67 -7.48
CA ILE A 194 -19.07 -14.67 -8.48
C ILE A 194 -18.40 -13.97 -9.67
N ILE A 195 -18.99 -12.90 -10.20
CA ILE A 195 -18.39 -12.12 -11.31
C ILE A 195 -17.01 -11.60 -10.91
N LEU A 196 -16.87 -11.06 -9.70
CA LEU A 196 -15.61 -10.58 -9.14
C LEU A 196 -14.58 -11.69 -8.94
N ALA A 197 -15.01 -12.90 -8.55
CA ALA A 197 -14.11 -14.05 -8.44
C ALA A 197 -13.51 -14.47 -9.79
N PHE A 198 -14.22 -14.24 -10.91
CA PHE A 198 -13.72 -14.47 -12.27
C PHE A 198 -12.99 -13.25 -12.86
N TYR A 199 -13.05 -12.09 -12.21
CA TYR A 199 -12.48 -10.85 -12.73
C TYR A 199 -10.99 -10.93 -13.08
N PRO A 200 -10.12 -11.57 -12.27
CA PRO A 200 -8.71 -11.75 -12.64
C PRO A 200 -8.52 -12.50 -13.96
N ILE A 201 -9.40 -13.46 -14.27
CA ILE A 201 -9.37 -14.20 -15.54
C ILE A 201 -9.78 -13.28 -16.70
N ILE A 202 -10.78 -12.42 -16.50
CA ILE A 202 -11.20 -11.43 -17.51
C ILE A 202 -10.06 -10.45 -17.81
N VAL A 203 -9.38 -9.94 -16.78
CA VAL A 203 -8.22 -9.06 -16.93
C VAL A 203 -7.08 -9.78 -17.65
N PHE A 204 -6.77 -11.02 -17.26
CA PHE A 204 -5.74 -11.83 -17.90
C PHE A 204 -6.04 -12.09 -19.38
N LEU A 205 -7.27 -12.49 -19.72
CA LEU A 205 -7.66 -12.70 -21.11
C LEU A 205 -7.59 -11.41 -21.91
N THR A 206 -8.03 -10.28 -21.35
CA THR A 206 -7.96 -8.98 -22.02
C THR A 206 -6.50 -8.58 -22.27
N ALA A 207 -5.62 -8.77 -21.29
CA ALA A 207 -4.18 -8.54 -21.45
C ALA A 207 -3.57 -9.43 -22.54
N LEU A 208 -3.96 -10.71 -22.58
CA LEU A 208 -3.50 -11.66 -23.59
C LEU A 208 -3.98 -11.27 -25.00
N PHE A 209 -5.23 -10.85 -25.17
CA PHE A 209 -5.76 -10.39 -26.46
C PHE A 209 -5.07 -9.10 -26.93
N ILE A 210 -4.81 -8.14 -26.03
CA ILE A 210 -4.05 -6.92 -26.35
C ILE A 210 -2.62 -7.30 -26.76
N GLY A 211 -1.98 -8.23 -26.02
CA GLY A 211 -0.64 -8.73 -26.33
C GLY A 211 -0.56 -9.43 -27.69
N LEU A 212 -1.50 -10.35 -27.99
CA LEU A 212 -1.55 -11.05 -29.28
C LEU A 212 -1.92 -10.13 -30.45
N GLY A 213 -2.84 -9.19 -30.26
CA GLY A 213 -3.21 -8.19 -31.28
C GLY A 213 -2.06 -7.24 -31.62
N SER A 214 -1.21 -6.92 -30.63
CA SER A 214 0.01 -6.14 -30.83
C SER A 214 1.05 -6.89 -31.66
N ILE A 215 1.14 -8.22 -31.52
CA ILE A 215 2.06 -9.07 -32.30
C ILE A 215 1.65 -9.13 -33.78
N SER A 216 0.36 -9.15 -34.11
CA SER A 216 -0.10 -9.14 -35.51
C SER A 216 0.22 -7.85 -36.28
N ASN A 217 0.40 -6.72 -35.58
CA ASN A 217 0.78 -5.44 -36.18
C ASN A 217 2.30 -5.17 -36.17
N PHE A 218 3.10 -6.07 -35.58
CA PHE A 218 4.54 -5.90 -35.42
C PHE A 218 5.26 -5.72 -36.78
N SER A 219 4.80 -6.43 -37.82
CA SER A 219 5.29 -6.30 -39.21
C SER A 219 5.13 -4.88 -39.77
N ASN A 220 4.00 -4.21 -39.49
CA ASN A 220 3.70 -2.86 -39.98
C ASN A 220 4.36 -1.78 -39.11
N ILE A 221 4.55 -2.04 -37.82
CA ILE A 221 5.25 -1.16 -36.88
C ILE A 221 6.75 -1.11 -37.20
N VAL A 222 7.37 -2.26 -37.53
CA VAL A 222 8.78 -2.32 -37.98
C VAL A 222 9.00 -1.51 -39.26
N SER A 223 8.01 -1.42 -40.16
CA SER A 223 8.10 -0.55 -41.34
C SER A 223 7.88 0.95 -41.05
N SER A 224 7.16 1.31 -39.96
CA SER A 224 6.96 2.72 -39.57
C SER A 224 8.03 3.27 -38.63
N PHE A 225 8.90 2.40 -38.07
CA PHE A 225 10.10 2.76 -37.31
C PHE A 225 11.12 3.61 -38.10
N ALA A 226 10.96 3.72 -39.42
CA ALA A 226 11.80 4.54 -40.29
C ALA A 226 11.39 6.02 -40.39
N GLY A 227 10.26 6.45 -39.80
CA GLY A 227 9.77 7.84 -39.93
C GLY A 227 9.12 8.44 -38.68
N ASP A 228 8.07 7.81 -38.15
CA ASP A 228 7.18 8.38 -37.11
C ASP A 228 6.79 7.34 -36.03
N GLY A 229 7.69 6.41 -35.70
CA GLY A 229 7.39 5.23 -34.86
C GLY A 229 6.97 5.52 -33.42
N MET A 230 7.39 6.65 -32.83
CA MET A 230 7.15 6.95 -31.41
C MET A 230 5.69 7.31 -31.09
N ASP A 231 4.99 8.03 -31.98
CA ASP A 231 3.60 8.45 -31.77
C ASP A 231 2.61 7.28 -31.91
N ALA A 232 2.90 6.35 -32.83
CA ALA A 232 2.13 5.12 -32.99
C ALA A 232 2.27 4.19 -31.77
N ILE A 233 3.48 4.11 -31.19
CA ILE A 233 3.75 3.34 -29.97
C ILE A 233 3.08 4.01 -28.76
N ALA A 234 3.16 5.33 -28.63
CA ALA A 234 2.49 6.09 -27.57
C ALA A 234 0.96 5.96 -27.61
N SER A 235 0.35 5.97 -28.80
CA SER A 235 -1.08 5.74 -29.00
C SER A 235 -1.52 4.32 -28.61
N LEU A 236 -0.72 3.30 -28.97
CA LEU A 236 -0.99 1.90 -28.64
C LEU A 236 -0.87 1.63 -27.13
N ILE A 237 0.18 2.17 -26.51
CA ILE A 237 0.41 2.08 -25.05
C ILE A 237 -0.69 2.83 -24.31
N GLY A 238 -1.04 4.04 -24.74
CA GLY A 238 -2.13 4.84 -24.15
C GLY A 238 -3.50 4.16 -24.23
N GLY A 239 -3.82 3.53 -25.36
CA GLY A 239 -5.05 2.76 -25.53
C GLY A 239 -5.12 1.52 -24.62
N SER A 240 -4.00 0.82 -24.42
CA SER A 240 -3.92 -0.33 -23.52
C SER A 240 -4.09 0.07 -22.04
N ILE A 241 -3.47 1.17 -21.61
CA ILE A 241 -3.60 1.71 -20.25
C ILE A 241 -5.04 2.14 -19.97
N ALA A 242 -5.69 2.81 -20.92
CA ALA A 242 -7.09 3.22 -20.77
C ALA A 242 -8.04 2.03 -20.55
N ILE A 243 -7.83 0.91 -21.24
CA ILE A 243 -8.61 -0.32 -21.03
C ILE A 243 -8.40 -0.89 -19.63
N PHE A 244 -7.16 -0.93 -19.13
CA PHE A 244 -6.89 -1.40 -17.77
C PHE A 244 -7.49 -0.49 -16.70
N VAL A 245 -7.48 0.84 -16.91
CA VAL A 245 -8.14 1.79 -16.02
C VAL A 245 -9.66 1.57 -16.03
N LEU A 246 -10.27 1.38 -17.20
CA LEU A 246 -11.70 1.07 -17.32
C LEU A 246 -12.07 -0.25 -16.63
N LEU A 247 -11.24 -1.28 -16.77
CA LEU A 247 -11.43 -2.55 -16.06
C LEU A 247 -11.30 -2.35 -14.54
N ALA A 248 -10.28 -1.63 -14.07
CA ALA A 248 -10.15 -1.34 -12.65
C ALA A 248 -11.37 -0.59 -12.10
N LEU A 249 -11.87 0.42 -12.81
CA LEU A 249 -13.09 1.14 -12.44
C LEU A 249 -14.32 0.22 -12.44
N ALA A 250 -14.47 -0.65 -13.43
CA ALA A 250 -15.57 -1.61 -13.47
C ALA A 250 -15.51 -2.61 -12.30
N ALA A 251 -14.32 -3.09 -11.92
CA ALA A 251 -14.14 -3.93 -10.74
C ALA A 251 -14.57 -3.21 -9.46
N ILE A 252 -14.19 -1.94 -9.30
CA ILE A 252 -14.60 -1.11 -8.17
C ILE A 252 -16.12 -0.97 -8.13
N VAL A 253 -16.76 -0.67 -9.26
CA VAL A 253 -18.23 -0.56 -9.34
C VAL A 253 -18.90 -1.88 -8.94
N PHE A 254 -18.44 -3.02 -9.47
CA PHE A 254 -18.99 -4.32 -9.08
C PHE A 254 -18.80 -4.62 -7.60
N TRP A 255 -17.66 -4.23 -7.02
CA TRP A 255 -17.38 -4.40 -5.60
C TRP A 255 -18.31 -3.55 -4.74
N ILE A 256 -18.50 -2.28 -5.10
CA ILE A 256 -19.46 -1.37 -4.42
C ILE A 256 -20.87 -1.95 -4.51
N CYS A 257 -21.32 -2.38 -5.70
CA CYS A 257 -22.62 -3.01 -5.87
C CYS A 257 -22.75 -4.27 -4.99
N GLN A 258 -21.76 -5.16 -4.99
CA GLN A 258 -21.76 -6.36 -4.15
C GLN A 258 -21.98 -6.00 -2.67
N VAL A 259 -21.21 -5.05 -2.14
CA VAL A 259 -21.26 -4.63 -0.73
C VAL A 259 -22.62 -3.99 -0.41
N CYS A 260 -23.10 -3.08 -1.24
CA CYS A 260 -24.41 -2.43 -1.05
C CYS A 260 -25.55 -3.45 -0.98
N TYR A 261 -25.59 -4.41 -1.90
CA TYR A 261 -26.60 -5.46 -1.88
C TYR A 261 -26.43 -6.42 -0.70
N LEU A 262 -25.20 -6.66 -0.23
CA LEU A 262 -24.93 -7.50 0.94
C LEU A 262 -25.50 -6.88 2.22
N ILE A 263 -25.16 -5.61 2.48
CA ILE A 263 -25.60 -4.87 3.68
C ILE A 263 -27.11 -4.65 3.62
N SER A 264 -27.63 -4.18 2.48
CA SER A 264 -29.07 -3.96 2.30
C SER A 264 -29.86 -5.26 2.50
N GLY A 265 -29.36 -6.38 1.97
CA GLY A 265 -30.00 -7.69 2.10
C GLY A 265 -30.12 -8.14 3.55
N TRP A 266 -29.02 -8.09 4.31
CA TRP A 266 -29.03 -8.46 5.74
C TRP A 266 -29.81 -7.48 6.61
N CYS A 267 -29.79 -6.18 6.29
CA CYS A 267 -30.61 -5.18 6.99
C CYS A 267 -32.11 -5.49 6.85
N LYS A 268 -32.56 -5.88 5.65
CA LYS A 268 -33.97 -6.25 5.40
C LYS A 268 -34.37 -7.56 6.08
N ILE A 269 -33.47 -8.54 6.14
CA ILE A 269 -33.70 -9.79 6.90
C ILE A 269 -33.76 -9.51 8.41
N ASN A 270 -32.89 -8.63 8.92
CA ASN A 270 -32.87 -8.24 10.32
C ASN A 270 -34.13 -7.49 10.76
N ASN A 271 -34.62 -6.57 9.92
CA ASN A 271 -35.86 -5.83 10.18
C ASN A 271 -37.12 -6.65 9.84
N GLY A 272 -36.97 -7.78 9.15
CA GLY A 272 -38.04 -8.72 8.86
C GLY A 272 -38.32 -9.69 10.00
N SER A 273 -39.25 -10.61 9.77
CA SER A 273 -39.70 -11.63 10.71
C SER A 273 -40.17 -12.90 10.00
N LEU A 274 -40.46 -13.94 10.79
CA LEU A 274 -41.20 -15.12 10.34
C LEU A 274 -42.66 -14.72 10.04
N ALA A 275 -43.26 -15.32 9.01
CA ALA A 275 -44.63 -15.11 8.62
C ALA A 275 -45.60 -15.42 9.79
N GLY A 276 -46.49 -14.48 10.11
CA GLY A 276 -47.44 -14.59 11.22
C GLY A 276 -47.00 -13.96 12.55
N ALA A 277 -45.83 -13.34 12.64
CA ALA A 277 -45.47 -12.44 13.74
C ALA A 277 -45.86 -11.01 13.37
N ASP A 278 -46.91 -10.49 14.03
CA ASP A 278 -47.49 -9.13 13.96
C ASP A 278 -47.14 -8.32 12.69
N GLU A 279 -48.02 -8.38 11.69
CA GLU A 279 -47.92 -7.64 10.42
C GLU A 279 -48.15 -6.12 10.56
N ASP A 280 -48.34 -5.62 11.79
CA ASP A 280 -48.86 -4.28 12.06
C ASP A 280 -47.80 -3.16 12.12
N GLU A 281 -46.50 -3.49 12.14
CA GLU A 281 -45.45 -2.48 12.05
C GLU A 281 -44.82 -2.48 10.65
N CYS A 282 -45.16 -1.47 9.85
CA CYS A 282 -44.42 -1.15 8.62
C CYS A 282 -43.06 -0.55 9.02
N TRP A 283 -42.06 -1.39 9.23
CA TRP A 283 -40.69 -0.92 9.49
C TRP A 283 -40.17 -0.18 8.25
N SER A 284 -39.80 1.10 8.40
CA SER A 284 -39.26 1.90 7.30
C SER A 284 -38.02 1.23 6.71
N ASP A 285 -37.89 1.24 5.38
CA ASP A 285 -36.76 0.64 4.66
C ASP A 285 -35.49 1.50 4.88
N ASN A 286 -34.93 1.42 6.09
CA ASN A 286 -33.71 2.13 6.49
C ASN A 286 -32.44 1.52 5.86
N SER A 287 -32.58 0.54 4.97
CA SER A 287 -31.45 -0.17 4.38
C SER A 287 -30.55 0.74 3.56
N THR A 288 -31.10 1.71 2.84
CA THR A 288 -30.32 2.70 2.08
C THR A 288 -29.52 3.61 3.00
N ILE A 289 -30.14 4.12 4.08
CA ILE A 289 -29.47 4.98 5.07
C ILE A 289 -28.36 4.20 5.77
N MET A 290 -28.63 2.97 6.22
CA MET A 290 -27.63 2.10 6.86
C MET A 290 -26.45 1.79 5.93
N THR A 291 -26.72 1.57 4.64
CA THR A 291 -25.67 1.32 3.65
C THR A 291 -24.81 2.56 3.44
N LEU A 292 -25.42 3.74 3.29
CA LEU A 292 -24.71 5.02 3.19
C LEU A 292 -23.90 5.32 4.45
N CYS A 293 -24.47 5.12 5.64
CA CYS A 293 -23.77 5.26 6.91
C CYS A 293 -22.59 4.30 7.03
N SER A 294 -22.71 3.06 6.56
CA SER A 294 -21.59 2.10 6.56
C SER A 294 -20.46 2.55 5.63
N ILE A 295 -20.79 3.02 4.43
CA ILE A 295 -19.79 3.53 3.47
C ILE A 295 -19.11 4.78 4.04
N LEU A 296 -19.88 5.75 4.55
CA LEU A 296 -19.35 6.95 5.18
C LEU A 296 -18.50 6.62 6.40
N ALA A 297 -18.95 5.71 7.27
CA ALA A 297 -18.17 5.26 8.42
C ALA A 297 -16.83 4.65 7.97
N THR A 298 -16.83 3.83 6.91
CA THR A 298 -15.59 3.26 6.36
C THR A 298 -14.63 4.35 5.88
N ILE A 299 -15.15 5.33 5.12
CA ILE A 299 -14.34 6.45 4.61
C ILE A 299 -13.77 7.29 5.76
N VAL A 300 -14.60 7.64 6.75
CA VAL A 300 -14.18 8.40 7.94
C VAL A 300 -13.14 7.62 8.73
N LEU A 301 -13.32 6.30 8.89
CA LEU A 301 -12.40 5.45 9.65
C LEU A 301 -11.06 5.30 8.95
N ILE A 302 -11.04 5.16 7.62
CA ILE A 302 -9.83 5.22 6.80
C ILE A 302 -9.14 6.59 6.92
N GLY A 303 -9.91 7.69 6.87
CA GLY A 303 -9.40 9.04 7.03
C GLY A 303 -8.77 9.30 8.41
N LEU A 304 -9.45 8.88 9.47
CA LEU A 304 -8.95 8.96 10.85
C LEU A 304 -7.72 8.09 11.07
N ALA A 305 -7.71 6.86 10.54
CA ALA A 305 -6.56 5.98 10.62
C ALA A 305 -5.35 6.60 9.89
N SER A 306 -5.56 7.14 8.69
CA SER A 306 -4.53 7.83 7.92
C SER A 306 -4.00 9.05 8.67
N TRP A 307 -4.88 9.89 9.23
CA TRP A 307 -4.50 11.04 10.03
C TRP A 307 -3.69 10.66 11.28
N PHE A 308 -4.15 9.66 12.04
CA PHE A 308 -3.46 9.15 13.23
C PHE A 308 -2.07 8.60 12.89
N CYS A 309 -1.95 7.87 11.78
CA CYS A 309 -0.69 7.30 11.31
C CYS A 309 0.30 8.37 10.83
N ILE A 310 -0.18 9.44 10.18
CA ILE A 310 0.66 10.50 9.59
C ILE A 310 0.96 11.63 10.59
N SER A 311 0.20 11.75 11.69
CA SER A 311 0.40 12.79 12.71
C SER A 311 1.83 12.96 13.27
N PRO A 312 2.71 11.93 13.36
CA PRO A 312 4.11 12.15 13.74
C PRO A 312 4.90 13.01 12.75
N ILE A 313 4.48 13.04 11.48
CA ILE A 313 5.14 13.81 10.41
C ILE A 313 4.70 15.28 10.47
N THR A 314 3.48 15.57 10.94
CA THR A 314 2.89 16.91 10.90
C THR A 314 3.15 17.77 12.15
N HIS A 315 3.55 17.17 13.27
CA HIS A 315 3.94 17.93 14.46
C HIS A 315 5.39 18.41 14.35
N LYS A 316 5.58 19.73 14.16
CA LYS A 316 6.87 20.39 14.46
C LYS A 316 7.09 20.32 15.98
N GLY A 317 8.16 19.65 16.42
CA GLY A 317 8.69 19.83 17.77
C GLY A 317 8.44 18.70 18.78
N ALA A 318 8.66 17.43 18.42
CA ALA A 318 8.98 16.43 19.43
C ALA A 318 10.50 16.25 19.48
N THR A 319 11.16 17.02 20.35
CA THR A 319 12.58 16.85 20.67
C THR A 319 12.74 15.54 21.44
N TYR A 320 13.14 14.47 20.76
CA TYR A 320 13.53 13.23 21.42
C TYR A 320 14.96 13.40 21.93
N THR A 321 15.12 13.63 23.24
CA THR A 321 16.43 13.65 23.87
C THR A 321 16.96 12.22 23.98
N ILE A 322 17.95 11.89 23.13
CA ILE A 322 18.72 10.65 23.28
C ILE A 322 19.59 10.81 24.53
N GLY A 323 19.15 10.20 25.63
CA GLY A 323 20.05 9.85 26.73
C GLY A 323 21.08 8.87 26.18
N LYS A 324 22.33 9.30 26.09
CA LYS A 324 23.48 8.44 25.85
C LYS A 324 23.53 7.46 27.02
N ASN A 325 22.90 6.29 26.89
CA ASN A 325 23.24 5.01 27.53
C ASN A 325 22.18 3.95 27.17
N ASN A 326 22.62 2.99 26.36
CA ASN A 326 22.07 1.65 26.15
C ASN A 326 20.65 1.52 25.54
N VAL A 327 20.66 0.94 24.35
CA VAL A 327 19.55 0.27 23.66
C VAL A 327 19.07 -0.89 24.54
N GLU A 328 17.97 -0.72 25.27
CA GLU A 328 17.06 -1.75 25.83
C GLU A 328 16.24 -1.16 27.00
N ASP A 329 15.31 -0.25 26.72
CA ASP A 329 14.03 -0.13 27.45
C ASP A 329 13.27 1.11 26.95
N VAL A 330 12.21 0.92 26.19
CA VAL A 330 11.21 1.97 25.94
C VAL A 330 9.93 1.55 26.64
N ARG A 331 9.79 1.98 27.90
CA ARG A 331 8.50 2.08 28.58
C ARG A 331 7.95 3.50 28.38
N PRO A 332 6.64 3.66 28.13
CA PRO A 332 6.02 4.97 28.12
C PRO A 332 5.91 5.48 29.55
N SER A 333 6.47 6.66 29.83
CA SER A 333 6.22 7.39 31.07
C SER A 333 4.89 8.14 30.94
N GLU A 334 3.99 7.88 31.88
CA GLU A 334 2.71 8.55 32.11
C GLU A 334 2.88 9.95 32.76
N GLU A 335 1.98 10.85 32.36
CA GLU A 335 1.46 12.08 33.03
C GLU A 335 2.46 13.26 33.25
N THR A 336 2.11 14.53 33.01
CA THR A 336 0.99 15.34 33.55
C THR A 336 0.76 16.58 32.66
N MET A 337 -0.49 16.88 32.27
CA MET A 337 -1.47 17.76 32.91
C MET A 337 -1.20 19.28 32.76
N PHE A 338 -2.17 19.94 32.10
CA PHE A 338 -2.38 21.38 31.93
C PHE A 338 -2.15 22.22 33.20
N SER A 339 -1.56 23.41 33.05
CA SER A 339 -1.98 24.61 33.78
C SER A 339 -1.62 25.88 33.00
N GLU A 340 -2.65 26.64 32.71
CA GLU A 340 -2.72 28.00 32.19
C GLU A 340 -2.54 28.98 33.36
N ASP A 341 -1.71 30.03 33.24
CA ASP A 341 -1.97 31.35 33.83
C ASP A 341 -0.92 32.42 33.47
N ASN A 342 -1.43 33.65 33.35
CA ASN A 342 -0.83 34.89 32.85
C ASN A 342 0.16 35.60 33.82
N ASP A 343 1.00 36.48 33.25
CA ASP A 343 1.12 37.94 33.54
C ASP A 343 2.56 38.50 33.40
N GLU A 344 2.65 39.58 32.61
CA GLU A 344 3.77 40.55 32.41
C GLU A 344 4.08 41.42 33.68
N PRO A 345 5.01 42.40 33.69
CA PRO A 345 6.42 42.44 33.26
C PRO A 345 7.38 43.17 34.26
N ALA A 346 8.67 43.28 33.90
CA ALA A 346 9.64 44.38 34.18
C ALA A 346 10.72 44.30 35.30
N SER A 347 11.93 44.72 34.85
CA SER A 347 13.07 45.33 35.59
C SER A 347 14.06 44.34 36.27
N THR A 348 15.40 44.46 36.29
CA THR A 348 16.37 45.58 36.13
C THR A 348 17.79 45.01 35.83
N TYR A 349 18.61 45.66 34.98
CA TYR A 349 20.02 45.31 34.60
C TYR A 349 21.10 45.86 35.59
N PRO A 350 22.43 45.57 35.48
CA PRO A 350 23.37 46.16 34.48
C PRO A 350 24.43 45.17 33.90
N LYS A 351 24.75 45.17 32.60
CA LYS A 351 25.67 46.00 31.77
C LYS A 351 27.18 45.95 32.13
N THR A 352 27.99 45.40 31.22
CA THR A 352 29.41 45.76 30.93
C THR A 352 29.64 45.45 29.44
N GLU A 353 29.45 46.45 28.57
CA GLU A 353 30.48 47.11 27.72
C GLU A 353 31.14 46.16 26.71
N GLU A 354 30.64 46.09 25.46
CA GLU A 354 30.89 46.99 24.32
C GLU A 354 32.31 46.86 23.72
N THR A 355 32.40 46.17 22.58
CA THR A 355 33.12 46.72 21.44
C THR A 355 32.30 46.45 20.17
N SER A 356 31.89 47.57 19.59
CA SER A 356 31.09 47.79 18.38
C SER A 356 31.90 47.51 17.11
N THR A 357 31.26 46.93 16.08
CA THR A 357 31.07 47.66 14.80
C THR A 357 29.89 47.10 13.98
N ALA A 358 28.97 48.01 13.66
CA ALA A 358 27.86 48.05 12.67
C ALA A 358 27.81 46.93 11.59
N ILE A 359 26.71 46.18 11.45
CA ILE A 359 25.43 46.44 10.73
C ILE A 359 25.64 46.75 9.24
N GLU A 360 25.26 45.79 8.38
CA GLU A 360 24.53 46.09 7.14
C GLU A 360 23.53 44.95 6.82
N GLU A 361 22.28 45.40 6.75
CA GLU A 361 21.03 44.91 6.16
C GLU A 361 20.82 43.42 5.80
N ALA A 362 19.66 42.95 6.28
CA ALA A 362 19.00 41.73 5.86
C ALA A 362 18.56 41.83 4.40
N GLU A 363 19.10 40.97 3.55
CA GLU A 363 18.40 40.48 2.37
C GLU A 363 17.89 39.06 2.64
N THR A 364 16.58 38.92 2.57
CA THR A 364 15.87 37.66 2.34
C THR A 364 16.51 36.96 1.14
N GLN A 365 17.15 35.80 1.35
CA GLN A 365 17.52 34.91 0.26
C GLN A 365 16.84 33.56 0.48
N ASP A 366 15.98 33.24 -0.49
CA ASP A 366 15.39 31.95 -0.74
C ASP A 366 16.45 30.83 -0.68
N GLU A 367 16.03 29.64 -0.21
CA GLU A 367 16.84 28.42 -0.33
C GLU A 367 17.34 28.26 -1.78
N PRO A 368 18.65 28.13 -2.03
CA PRO A 368 19.11 27.86 -3.38
C PRO A 368 18.71 26.44 -3.77
N GLU A 369 17.92 26.34 -4.84
CA GLU A 369 17.80 25.14 -5.65
C GLU A 369 19.19 24.52 -5.83
N GLY A 370 19.34 23.22 -5.55
CA GLY A 370 20.62 22.52 -5.64
C GLY A 370 21.24 22.69 -7.03
N ASN A 371 22.26 23.54 -7.13
CA ASN A 371 22.90 23.86 -8.39
C ASN A 371 23.70 22.63 -8.86
N GLU A 372 23.30 22.07 -9.99
CA GLU A 372 24.04 21.01 -10.68
C GLU A 372 25.40 21.56 -11.18
N TYR A 373 26.50 20.96 -10.74
CA TYR A 373 27.85 21.32 -11.15
C TYR A 373 28.34 20.34 -12.21
N THR A 374 28.78 20.84 -13.37
CA THR A 374 29.41 20.03 -14.42
C THR A 374 30.84 20.46 -14.67
N ASP A 375 31.77 19.52 -14.48
CA ASP A 375 33.20 19.74 -14.65
C ASP A 375 33.75 18.89 -15.80
N ASN A 376 34.61 19.52 -16.61
CA ASN A 376 35.27 18.87 -17.73
C ASN A 376 36.75 18.69 -17.41
N TYR A 377 37.27 17.50 -17.67
CA TYR A 377 38.65 17.10 -17.39
C TYR A 377 39.34 16.56 -18.64
N LYS A 378 40.67 16.63 -18.63
CA LYS A 378 41.53 16.05 -19.67
C LYS A 378 42.76 15.40 -19.07
N GLY A 379 43.16 14.25 -19.58
CA GLY A 379 44.33 13.54 -19.07
C GLY A 379 44.61 12.22 -19.76
N THR A 380 45.19 11.27 -19.02
CA THR A 380 45.63 9.98 -19.59
C THR A 380 45.42 8.82 -18.63
N ILE A 381 45.16 7.63 -19.18
CA ILE A 381 45.29 6.32 -18.51
C ILE A 381 46.59 5.66 -18.98
N ASP A 382 47.37 5.09 -18.04
CA ASP A 382 48.70 4.50 -18.24
C ASP A 382 49.74 5.44 -18.89
N GLY A 383 49.51 6.77 -18.83
CA GLY A 383 50.31 7.76 -19.56
C GLY A 383 50.26 7.67 -21.09
N LYS A 384 49.52 6.69 -21.65
CA LYS A 384 49.47 6.41 -23.11
C LYS A 384 48.12 6.73 -23.73
N HIS A 385 47.04 6.50 -22.98
CA HIS A 385 45.68 6.61 -23.49
C HIS A 385 45.08 7.96 -23.10
N ALA A 386 45.17 8.94 -24.01
CA ALA A 386 44.60 10.27 -23.78
C ALA A 386 43.06 10.24 -23.76
N ILE A 387 42.49 10.74 -22.67
CA ILE A 387 41.06 10.77 -22.38
C ILE A 387 40.56 12.19 -22.10
N GLU A 388 39.29 12.42 -22.38
CA GLU A 388 38.51 13.54 -21.84
C GLU A 388 37.32 12.99 -21.08
N MET A 389 37.01 13.61 -19.95
CA MET A 389 36.00 13.14 -18.99
C MET A 389 35.12 14.31 -18.57
N THR A 390 33.82 14.10 -18.53
CA THR A 390 32.83 15.07 -18.05
C THR A 390 32.10 14.45 -16.87
N LEU A 391 32.09 15.13 -15.73
CA LEU A 391 31.44 14.70 -14.50
C LEU A 391 30.43 15.74 -14.05
N THR A 392 29.28 15.27 -13.61
CA THR A 392 28.14 16.07 -13.15
C THR A 392 27.68 15.59 -11.78
N THR A 393 27.46 16.53 -10.87
CA THR A 393 27.00 16.29 -9.49
C THR A 393 25.91 17.30 -9.12
N ASP A 394 24.98 16.89 -8.27
CA ASP A 394 23.92 17.71 -7.67
C ASP A 394 24.41 18.52 -6.44
N GLY A 395 25.73 18.55 -6.21
CA GLY A 395 26.33 19.11 -5.01
C GLY A 395 26.41 18.11 -3.85
N GLY A 396 25.97 16.88 -4.05
CA GLY A 396 26.08 15.77 -3.10
C GLY A 396 27.26 14.83 -3.37
N ALA A 397 27.17 13.62 -2.82
CA ALA A 397 28.21 12.60 -2.95
C ALA A 397 28.18 11.83 -4.28
N TYR A 398 27.12 12.00 -5.09
CA TYR A 398 26.91 11.24 -6.31
C TYR A 398 27.46 11.97 -7.54
N TYR A 399 28.13 11.21 -8.38
CA TYR A 399 28.69 11.67 -9.64
C TYR A 399 28.18 10.80 -10.79
N SER A 400 27.74 11.46 -11.85
CA SER A 400 27.43 10.82 -13.13
C SER A 400 28.23 11.50 -14.23
N GLY A 401 28.46 10.81 -15.33
CA GLY A 401 29.23 11.42 -16.42
C GLY A 401 29.56 10.46 -17.53
N GLU A 402 30.51 10.90 -18.36
CA GLU A 402 31.06 10.09 -19.43
C GLU A 402 32.52 10.43 -19.66
N TYR A 403 33.27 9.49 -20.23
CA TYR A 403 34.58 9.77 -20.77
C TYR A 403 34.75 9.15 -22.15
N PHE A 404 35.72 9.65 -22.91
CA PHE A 404 36.10 9.04 -24.18
C PHE A 404 37.59 9.13 -24.44
N TYR A 405 38.11 8.12 -25.14
CA TYR A 405 39.44 8.19 -25.71
C TYR A 405 39.47 9.22 -26.84
N THR A 406 40.33 10.22 -26.72
CA THR A 406 40.49 11.33 -27.68
C THR A 406 40.65 10.89 -29.14
N LYS A 407 41.24 9.71 -29.39
CA LYS A 407 41.40 9.13 -30.72
C LYS A 407 40.11 8.56 -31.33
N LYS A 408 39.22 7.99 -30.49
CA LYS A 408 38.01 7.27 -30.93
C LYS A 408 36.72 8.09 -30.76
N LYS A 409 36.68 9.01 -29.79
CA LYS A 409 35.53 9.87 -29.45
C LYS A 409 34.20 9.11 -29.27
N GLN A 410 34.28 7.88 -28.77
CA GLN A 410 33.10 7.10 -28.37
C GLN A 410 32.91 7.28 -26.86
N PRO A 411 31.75 7.83 -26.42
CA PRO A 411 31.47 8.05 -25.01
C PRO A 411 31.24 6.72 -24.28
N ILE A 412 31.75 6.65 -23.05
CA ILE A 412 31.60 5.53 -22.12
C ILE A 412 31.04 6.10 -20.81
N GLN A 413 29.96 5.50 -20.31
CA GLN A 413 29.21 6.04 -19.18
C GLN A 413 29.95 5.80 -17.86
N LEU A 414 29.86 6.78 -16.97
CA LEU A 414 30.43 6.75 -15.63
C LEU A 414 29.34 7.01 -14.59
N ARG A 415 29.36 6.22 -13.51
CA ARG A 415 28.51 6.42 -12.33
C ARG A 415 29.29 6.10 -11.08
N GLY A 416 29.16 6.92 -10.06
CA GLY A 416 29.88 6.66 -8.84
C GLY A 416 29.62 7.64 -7.74
N GLN A 417 30.43 7.55 -6.69
CA GLN A 417 30.23 8.32 -5.48
C GLN A 417 31.56 8.62 -4.77
N LEU A 418 31.58 9.75 -4.05
CA LEU A 418 32.62 10.03 -3.06
C LEU A 418 32.50 9.04 -1.90
N THR A 419 33.64 8.55 -1.42
CA THR A 419 33.75 7.77 -0.19
C THR A 419 34.34 8.64 0.93
N ASP A 420 34.24 8.10 2.14
CA ASP A 420 34.33 8.59 3.53
C ASP A 420 35.13 9.87 3.90
N ASP A 421 35.94 10.42 3.00
CA ASP A 421 36.80 11.60 3.24
C ASP A 421 36.54 12.77 2.28
N TYR A 422 35.48 12.75 1.45
CA TYR A 422 35.15 13.75 0.40
C TYR A 422 36.23 13.98 -0.67
N GLU A 423 37.39 13.35 -0.54
CA GLU A 423 38.48 13.41 -1.50
C GLU A 423 38.62 12.12 -2.30
N HIS A 424 38.10 10.99 -1.85
CA HIS A 424 38.20 9.72 -2.60
C HIS A 424 36.94 9.49 -3.43
N LEU A 425 37.08 9.42 -4.75
CA LEU A 425 36.00 9.22 -5.71
C LEU A 425 36.17 7.86 -6.40
N VAL A 426 35.10 7.07 -6.41
CA VAL A 426 35.02 5.80 -7.14
C VAL A 426 33.97 5.94 -8.24
N LEU A 427 34.37 5.76 -9.50
CA LEU A 427 33.48 5.77 -10.68
C LEU A 427 33.51 4.43 -11.39
N GLU A 428 32.36 3.81 -11.56
CA GLU A 428 32.17 2.61 -12.35
C GLU A 428 31.91 2.95 -13.82
N GLU A 429 32.54 2.20 -14.71
CA GLU A 429 32.46 2.33 -16.15
C GLU A 429 31.44 1.35 -16.73
N TYR A 430 30.54 1.85 -17.58
CA TYR A 430 29.48 1.07 -18.21
C TYR A 430 29.47 1.18 -19.74
N VAL A 431 29.33 0.02 -20.39
CA VAL A 431 28.99 -0.10 -21.81
C VAL A 431 27.67 -0.86 -21.93
N GLY A 432 26.58 -0.13 -22.16
CA GLY A 432 25.22 -0.68 -22.07
C GLY A 432 24.84 -0.97 -20.61
N MET A 433 24.49 -2.22 -20.30
CA MET A 433 24.18 -2.67 -18.92
C MET A 433 25.34 -3.41 -18.24
N ASN A 434 26.50 -3.51 -18.88
CA ASN A 434 27.64 -4.25 -18.36
C ASN A 434 28.69 -3.29 -17.80
N MET A 435 29.12 -3.53 -16.56
CA MET A 435 30.25 -2.85 -15.94
C MET A 435 31.54 -3.37 -16.57
N THR A 436 32.38 -2.48 -17.11
CA THR A 436 33.59 -2.82 -17.89
C THR A 436 34.88 -2.40 -17.21
N GLY A 437 34.80 -1.50 -16.22
CA GLY A 437 35.95 -1.05 -15.44
C GLY A 437 35.55 -0.12 -14.29
N LYS A 438 36.53 0.33 -13.52
CA LYS A 438 36.35 1.21 -12.36
C LYS A 438 37.51 2.17 -12.23
N PHE A 439 37.24 3.47 -12.13
CA PHE A 439 38.20 4.49 -11.69
C PHE A 439 38.09 4.64 -10.18
N GLU A 440 39.22 4.61 -9.49
CA GLU A 440 39.28 4.79 -8.05
C GLU A 440 40.47 5.68 -7.71
N GLY A 441 40.25 6.78 -7.00
CA GLY A 441 41.29 7.77 -6.78
C GLY A 441 40.84 9.01 -6.03
N THR A 442 41.74 9.99 -5.98
CA THR A 442 41.51 11.23 -5.25
C THR A 442 41.00 12.33 -6.18
N LEU A 443 39.79 12.84 -5.92
CA LEU A 443 39.22 14.04 -6.53
C LEU A 443 39.69 15.28 -5.74
N THR A 444 40.31 16.21 -6.45
CA THR A 444 40.74 17.50 -5.92
C THR A 444 40.07 18.62 -6.72
N ARG A 445 40.16 19.86 -6.20
CA ARG A 445 39.64 21.06 -6.90
C ARG A 445 40.12 21.21 -8.35
N ASN A 446 41.31 20.67 -8.67
CA ASN A 446 41.97 20.86 -9.95
C ASN A 446 42.03 19.59 -10.81
N GLY A 447 41.60 18.43 -10.32
CA GLY A 447 41.76 17.19 -11.07
C GLY A 447 41.39 15.94 -10.29
N TYR A 448 41.36 14.81 -10.99
CA TYR A 448 41.05 13.49 -10.47
C TYR A 448 42.16 12.52 -10.90
N TYR A 449 42.78 11.82 -9.95
CA TYR A 449 43.91 10.94 -10.21
C TYR A 449 43.83 9.68 -9.35
N GLY A 450 44.29 8.56 -9.89
CA GLY A 450 44.20 7.28 -9.18
C GLY A 450 44.48 6.11 -10.10
N THR A 451 43.71 5.04 -9.92
CA THR A 451 43.86 3.78 -10.65
C THR A 451 42.56 3.40 -11.36
N TRP A 452 42.66 3.08 -12.64
CA TRP A 452 41.61 2.41 -13.40
C TRP A 452 41.84 0.91 -13.36
N THR A 453 40.80 0.13 -13.11
CA THR A 453 40.86 -1.33 -13.05
C THR A 453 39.78 -1.94 -13.94
N SER A 454 40.09 -3.01 -14.69
CA SER A 454 39.10 -3.74 -15.50
C SER A 454 38.07 -4.46 -14.62
N ALA A 455 36.89 -4.76 -15.18
CA ALA A 455 35.80 -5.42 -14.44
C ALA A 455 36.16 -6.79 -13.85
N ASP A 456 37.10 -7.52 -14.45
CA ASP A 456 37.63 -8.79 -13.96
C ASP A 456 38.75 -8.63 -12.90
N GLY A 457 39.23 -7.40 -12.67
CA GLY A 457 40.35 -7.11 -11.78
C GLY A 457 41.73 -7.47 -12.33
N GLU A 458 41.84 -8.00 -13.56
CA GLU A 458 43.11 -8.50 -14.09
C GLU A 458 44.05 -7.38 -14.56
N ASN A 459 43.49 -6.26 -15.05
CA ASN A 459 44.25 -5.14 -15.58
C ASN A 459 44.04 -3.90 -14.71
N SER A 460 45.13 -3.24 -14.35
CA SER A 460 45.09 -2.05 -13.51
C SER A 460 46.13 -1.04 -13.97
N TYR A 461 45.71 0.21 -14.19
CA TYR A 461 46.55 1.27 -14.76
C TYR A 461 46.36 2.59 -14.01
N PRO A 462 47.43 3.36 -13.76
CA PRO A 462 47.30 4.68 -13.18
C PRO A 462 46.62 5.63 -14.17
N PHE A 463 45.76 6.53 -13.69
CA PHE A 463 45.20 7.62 -14.47
C PHE A 463 45.38 8.96 -13.75
N SER A 464 45.38 10.03 -14.54
CA SER A 464 45.37 11.40 -14.02
C SER A 464 44.67 12.29 -15.03
N VAL A 465 43.65 13.02 -14.59
CA VAL A 465 42.93 14.03 -15.37
C VAL A 465 42.88 15.36 -14.62
N THR A 466 43.04 16.45 -15.35
CA THR A 466 43.05 17.82 -14.82
C THR A 466 41.86 18.57 -15.37
N LYS A 467 41.23 19.41 -14.54
CA LYS A 467 40.09 20.24 -14.93
C LYS A 467 40.50 21.19 -16.06
N LYS A 468 39.65 21.32 -17.08
CA LYS A 468 39.88 22.16 -18.27
C LYS A 468 39.74 23.64 -17.96
#